data_AF-A0AAW5FKA5-F1
#
_entry.id   AF-A0AAW5FKA5-F1
#
_cell.length_a   1.000
_cell.length_b   1.000
_cell.length_c   1.000
_cell.angle_alpha   90.00
_cell.angle_beta   90.00
_cell.angle_gamma   90.00
#
_symmetry.space_group_name_H-M   'P 1'
#
loop_
_entity.id
_entity.type
_entity.pdbx_description
1 polymer ?
#
loop_
_entity_poly.entity_id
_entity_poly.type
_entity_poly.pdbx_seq_one_letter_code
_entity_poly.pdbx_strand_id
1 'polypeptide(L)'
;MSEHRAAVRHHILRTGIVEFDNGTGKVISAPCTIRDVSGTGARLGLNASLWVAEQFTLVFSSGLRKDCRVAWRKGRLIGSAFADGYASADEQAVMMTADEQSRHRLGIGARVRSARERRGYTQTQLAELIGATPVFVSLAEQGEADIPLYQLMHIADLLMVGLDGLVAGPAPEDVDAA
;
A
#
# COMPACT_ATOMS: atom_id res chain seq x y z
N MET A 1 -15.81 1.13 14.49
CA MET A 1 -14.51 1.82 14.61
C MET A 1 -14.17 2.38 13.24
N SER A 2 -14.32 3.68 13.04
CA SER A 2 -14.16 4.30 11.72
C SER A 2 -12.68 4.34 11.35
N GLU A 3 -12.31 3.68 10.26
CA GLU A 3 -10.94 3.67 9.77
C GLU A 3 -10.68 4.98 9.00
N HIS A 4 -10.16 6.00 9.70
CA HIS A 4 -9.86 7.31 9.10
C HIS A 4 -8.54 7.32 8.31
N ARG A 5 -8.22 6.25 7.59
CA ARG A 5 -6.91 6.13 6.91
C ARG A 5 -6.94 6.79 5.53
N ALA A 6 -5.90 7.56 5.24
CA ALA A 6 -5.71 8.24 3.95
C ALA A 6 -5.08 7.33 2.88
N ALA A 7 -4.44 6.22 3.26
CA ALA A 7 -3.83 5.26 2.33
C ALA A 7 -3.71 3.86 2.95
N VAL A 8 -3.72 2.84 2.08
CA VAL A 8 -3.58 1.41 2.43
C VAL A 8 -2.14 1.10 2.86
N ARG A 9 -1.96 0.22 3.86
CA ARG A 9 -0.65 -0.18 4.41
C ARG A 9 -0.43 -1.68 4.25
N HIS A 10 0.72 -2.09 3.72
CA HIS A 10 1.05 -3.49 3.46
C HIS A 10 2.19 -4.00 4.34
N HIS A 11 1.94 -5.00 5.18
CA HIS A 11 2.93 -5.59 6.08
C HIS A 11 4.11 -6.23 5.33
N ILE A 12 5.32 -5.71 5.53
CA ILE A 12 6.59 -6.10 4.89
C ILE A 12 7.69 -5.98 5.95
N LEU A 13 8.68 -6.86 6.03
CA LEU A 13 9.86 -6.65 6.90
C LEU A 13 11.08 -6.35 6.02
N ARG A 14 11.52 -5.09 5.97
CA ARG A 14 12.70 -4.63 5.20
C ARG A 14 13.66 -3.85 6.07
N THR A 15 14.95 -3.88 5.77
CA THR A 15 15.92 -2.98 6.40
C THR A 15 15.93 -1.63 5.68
N GLY A 16 15.71 -0.55 6.43
CA GLY A 16 15.88 0.84 5.98
C GLY A 16 16.79 1.61 6.93
N ILE A 17 17.13 2.85 6.60
CA ILE A 17 17.92 3.74 7.47
C ILE A 17 17.09 4.97 7.79
N VAL A 18 17.05 5.34 9.06
CA VAL A 18 16.49 6.60 9.53
C VAL A 18 17.65 7.56 9.78
N GLU A 19 17.62 8.72 9.12
CA GLU A 19 18.63 9.77 9.24
C GLU A 19 18.01 11.04 9.84
N PHE A 20 18.61 11.59 10.88
CA PHE A 20 18.15 12.85 11.49
C PHE A 20 19.28 13.57 12.22
N ASP A 21 19.17 14.88 12.38
CA ASP A 21 20.02 15.66 13.26
C ASP A 21 19.54 15.51 14.72
N ASN A 22 20.46 15.21 15.63
CA ASN A 22 20.19 15.08 17.06
C ASN A 22 20.25 16.43 17.82
N GLY A 23 20.38 17.55 17.11
CA GLY A 23 20.52 18.89 17.68
C GLY A 23 21.97 19.29 17.97
N THR A 24 22.95 18.43 17.68
CA THR A 24 24.38 18.78 17.78
C THR A 24 25.00 19.14 16.43
N GLY A 25 24.20 19.26 15.36
CA GLY A 25 24.69 19.50 14.00
C GLY A 25 25.30 18.26 13.34
N LYS A 26 25.11 17.08 13.93
CA LYS A 26 25.62 15.80 13.40
C LYS A 26 24.44 14.92 13.01
N VAL A 27 24.42 14.50 11.75
CA VAL A 27 23.45 13.52 11.26
C VAL A 27 23.74 12.15 11.87
N ILE A 28 22.73 11.59 12.53
CA ILE A 28 22.70 10.22 13.00
C ILE A 28 21.99 9.37 11.96
N SER A 29 22.62 8.28 11.54
CA SER A 29 22.01 7.26 10.70
C SER A 29 21.82 5.98 11.52
N ALA A 30 20.58 5.49 11.62
CA ALA A 30 20.24 4.30 12.39
C ALA A 30 19.44 3.30 11.56
N PRO A 31 19.78 2.00 11.58
CA PRO A 31 18.99 0.99 10.88
C PRO A 31 17.61 0.83 11.53
N CYS A 32 16.60 0.68 10.69
CA CYS A 32 15.23 0.39 11.07
C CYS A 32 14.69 -0.77 10.25
N THR A 33 13.62 -1.38 10.74
CA THR A 33 12.79 -2.29 9.95
C THR A 33 11.60 -1.54 9.39
N ILE A 34 11.53 -1.33 8.08
CA ILE A 34 10.32 -0.88 7.42
C ILE A 34 9.32 -2.04 7.49
N ARG A 35 8.21 -1.81 8.21
CA ARG A 35 7.13 -2.77 8.50
C ARG A 35 5.99 -2.72 7.50
N ASP A 36 5.77 -1.58 6.88
CA ASP A 36 4.86 -1.37 5.76
C ASP A 36 5.10 0.00 5.15
N VAL A 37 4.71 0.15 3.89
CA VAL A 37 4.76 1.42 3.14
C VAL A 37 3.42 1.64 2.46
N SER A 38 3.07 2.90 2.29
CA SER A 38 1.92 3.41 1.55
C SER A 38 2.36 4.62 0.74
N GLY A 39 1.49 5.12 -0.16
CA GLY A 39 1.74 6.38 -0.85
C GLY A 39 1.94 7.58 0.08
N THR A 40 1.48 7.52 1.34
CA THR A 40 1.52 8.68 2.27
C THR A 40 2.55 8.56 3.40
N GLY A 41 3.20 7.41 3.53
CA GLY A 41 4.06 7.16 4.68
C GLY A 41 4.41 5.71 4.88
N ALA A 42 5.12 5.43 5.97
CA ALA A 42 5.59 4.10 6.32
C ALA A 42 5.37 3.81 7.81
N ARG A 43 5.27 2.54 8.16
CA ARG A 43 5.46 2.09 9.55
C ARG A 43 6.84 1.51 9.69
N LEU A 44 7.54 1.92 10.73
CA LEU A 44 8.91 1.51 11.03
C LEU A 44 8.94 0.80 12.39
N GLY A 45 9.75 -0.23 12.51
CA GLY A 45 10.20 -0.80 13.77
C GLY A 45 11.65 -0.40 14.01
N LEU A 46 11.95 0.15 15.18
CA LEU A 46 13.32 0.53 15.52
C LEU A 46 14.04 -0.63 16.22
N ASN A 47 15.29 -0.87 15.81
CA ASN A 47 16.10 -1.98 16.32
C ASN A 47 16.79 -1.68 17.66
N ALA A 48 16.81 -0.41 18.10
CA ALA A 48 17.42 0.03 19.36
C ALA A 48 16.52 1.05 20.08
N SER A 49 16.84 1.35 21.35
CA SER A 49 16.22 2.43 22.15
C SER A 49 16.54 3.84 21.66
N LEU A 50 16.94 3.98 20.39
CA LEU A 50 17.24 5.26 19.76
C LEU A 50 15.94 6.08 19.70
N TRP A 51 15.97 7.23 20.37
CA TRP A 51 15.03 8.29 20.10
C TRP A 51 15.29 8.79 18.68
N VAL A 52 14.27 8.72 17.83
CA VAL A 52 14.23 9.32 16.49
C VAL A 52 13.57 10.69 16.61
N ALA A 53 14.11 11.71 15.96
CA ALA A 53 13.51 13.04 15.94
C ALA A 53 12.08 13.05 15.36
N GLU A 54 11.30 14.09 15.65
CA GLU A 54 9.94 14.26 15.08
C GLU A 54 9.95 14.43 13.56
N GLN A 55 11.09 14.86 12.99
CA GLN A 55 11.36 14.91 11.57
C GLN A 55 12.64 14.14 11.27
N PHE A 56 12.64 13.33 10.22
CA PHE A 56 13.77 12.51 9.82
C PHE A 56 13.67 12.14 8.34
N THR A 57 14.78 11.78 7.72
CA THR A 57 14.80 11.21 6.37
C THR A 57 14.81 9.68 6.47
N LEU A 58 13.82 9.03 5.84
CA LEU A 58 13.82 7.59 5.63
C LEU A 58 14.55 7.27 4.33
N VAL A 59 15.59 6.44 4.42
CA VAL A 59 16.34 5.93 3.28
C VAL A 59 15.97 4.48 3.04
N PHE A 60 15.41 4.20 1.87
CA PHE A 60 15.04 2.87 1.40
C PHE A 60 16.28 2.15 0.85
N SER A 61 16.24 0.82 0.79
CA SER A 61 17.31 0.01 0.19
C SER A 61 17.54 0.32 -1.30
N SER A 62 16.54 0.86 -2.00
CA SER A 62 16.65 1.35 -3.37
C SER A 62 17.47 2.64 -3.50
N GLY A 63 17.86 3.26 -2.38
CA GLY A 63 18.51 4.57 -2.36
C GLY A 63 17.52 5.74 -2.35
N LEU A 64 16.21 5.49 -2.50
CA LEU A 64 15.19 6.51 -2.35
C LEU A 64 15.25 7.13 -0.96
N ARG A 65 15.11 8.45 -0.89
CA ARG A 65 15.12 9.23 0.35
C ARG A 65 13.80 9.97 0.47
N LYS A 66 13.10 9.82 1.60
CA LYS A 66 11.88 10.56 1.90
C LYS A 66 11.98 11.27 3.23
N ASP A 67 11.73 12.57 3.19
CA ASP A 67 11.53 13.33 4.41
C ASP A 67 10.21 12.92 5.06
N CYS A 68 10.30 12.61 6.33
CA CYS A 68 9.25 12.00 7.11
C CYS A 68 9.04 12.82 8.38
N ARG A 69 7.79 12.87 8.82
CA ARG A 69 7.41 13.32 10.15
C ARG A 69 6.79 12.17 10.92
N VAL A 70 7.01 12.13 12.22
CA VAL A 70 6.37 11.17 13.11
C VAL A 70 4.87 11.47 13.17
N ALA A 71 4.06 10.50 12.79
CA ALA A 71 2.60 10.57 12.88
C ALA A 71 2.09 9.95 14.19
N TRP A 72 2.74 8.89 14.66
CA TRP A 72 2.45 8.28 15.96
C TRP A 72 3.60 7.39 16.43
N ARG A 73 3.64 7.11 17.75
CA ARG A 73 4.58 6.19 18.39
C ARG A 73 3.85 5.17 19.26
N LYS A 74 4.26 3.90 19.17
CA LYS A 74 3.77 2.82 20.06
C LYS A 74 4.90 1.83 20.34
N GLY A 75 5.52 1.93 21.52
CA GLY A 75 6.71 1.13 21.85
C GLY A 75 7.84 1.41 20.85
N ARG A 76 8.35 0.36 20.18
CA ARG A 76 9.38 0.48 19.13
C ARG A 76 8.83 0.74 17.74
N LEU A 77 7.52 0.93 17.61
CA LEU A 77 6.86 1.22 16.34
C LEU A 77 6.66 2.73 16.17
N ILE A 78 7.01 3.21 14.99
CA ILE A 78 6.76 4.57 14.54
C ILE A 78 5.92 4.49 13.28
N GLY A 79 4.78 5.17 13.26
CA GLY A 79 4.14 5.55 12.01
C GLY A 79 4.73 6.87 11.57
N SER A 80 5.22 6.95 10.34
CA SER A 80 5.63 8.20 9.73
C SER A 80 4.71 8.59 8.58
N ALA A 81 4.55 9.89 8.38
CA ALA A 81 3.94 10.47 7.20
C ALA A 81 5.05 11.15 6.37
N PHE A 82 4.96 11.06 5.05
CA PHE A 82 5.87 11.81 4.17
C PHE A 82 5.57 13.30 4.27
N ALA A 83 6.63 14.12 4.33
CA ALA A 83 6.52 15.57 4.55
C ALA A 83 5.80 16.28 3.39
N ASP A 84 5.98 15.77 2.17
CA ASP A 84 5.32 16.23 0.94
C ASP A 84 3.94 15.58 0.70
N GLY A 85 3.46 14.77 1.65
CA GLY A 85 2.12 14.21 1.66
C GLY A 85 1.98 12.91 0.88
N TYR A 86 2.35 12.89 -0.40
CA TYR A 86 2.22 11.71 -1.26
C TYR A 86 3.50 11.45 -2.05
N ALA A 87 3.97 10.19 -2.04
CA ALA A 87 5.05 9.75 -2.89
C ALA A 87 4.60 9.77 -4.36
N SER A 88 5.46 10.21 -5.28
CA SER A 88 5.16 10.16 -6.72
C SER A 88 5.00 8.71 -7.21
N ALA A 89 4.46 8.51 -8.41
CA ALA A 89 4.34 7.17 -8.98
C ALA A 89 5.72 6.47 -9.10
N ASP A 90 6.75 7.21 -9.54
CA ASP A 90 8.12 6.71 -9.66
C ASP A 90 8.72 6.38 -8.29
N GLU A 91 8.47 7.23 -7.28
CA GLU A 91 8.91 6.97 -5.92
C GLU A 91 8.22 5.74 -5.33
N GLN A 92 6.90 5.62 -5.47
CA GLN A 92 6.15 4.43 -5.04
C GLN A 92 6.65 3.17 -5.73
N ALA A 93 7.03 3.27 -7.00
CA ALA A 93 7.55 2.15 -7.77
C ALA A 93 8.90 1.64 -7.27
N VAL A 94 9.70 2.47 -6.59
CA VAL A 94 10.99 2.08 -5.99
C VAL A 94 10.92 1.92 -4.46
N MET A 95 9.84 2.36 -3.82
CA MET A 95 9.49 2.04 -2.43
C MET A 95 8.92 0.63 -2.31
N MET A 96 8.05 0.26 -3.25
CA MET A 96 7.44 -1.06 -3.36
C MET A 96 8.27 -1.89 -4.35
N THR A 97 8.65 -3.12 -4.00
CA THR A 97 9.26 -3.99 -5.03
C THR A 97 8.23 -4.34 -6.10
N ALA A 98 8.70 -4.76 -7.28
CA ALA A 98 7.85 -5.33 -8.32
C ALA A 98 6.95 -6.46 -7.76
N ASP A 99 7.50 -7.29 -6.85
CA ASP A 99 6.74 -8.34 -6.15
C ASP A 99 5.61 -7.78 -5.27
N GLU A 100 5.79 -6.61 -4.66
CA GLU A 100 4.76 -5.98 -3.81
C GLU A 100 3.68 -5.31 -4.62
N GLN A 101 4.05 -4.67 -5.73
CA GLN A 101 3.07 -4.18 -6.69
C GLN A 101 2.25 -5.34 -7.25
N SER A 102 2.90 -6.47 -7.55
CA SER A 102 2.22 -7.70 -7.98
C SER A 102 1.24 -8.21 -6.92
N ARG A 103 1.64 -8.30 -5.65
CA ARG A 103 0.73 -8.68 -4.54
C ARG A 103 -0.45 -7.73 -4.38
N HIS A 104 -0.23 -6.42 -4.56
CA HIS A 104 -1.30 -5.42 -4.47
C HIS A 104 -2.32 -5.59 -5.60
N ARG A 105 -1.85 -5.70 -6.85
CA ARG A 105 -2.72 -5.99 -8.01
C ARG A 105 -3.46 -7.31 -7.82
N LEU A 106 -2.78 -8.35 -7.35
CA LEU A 106 -3.37 -9.65 -7.06
C LEU A 106 -4.49 -9.55 -6.03
N GLY A 107 -4.28 -8.80 -4.94
CA GLY A 107 -5.31 -8.58 -3.91
C GLY A 107 -6.54 -7.85 -4.44
N ILE A 108 -6.34 -6.79 -5.24
CA ILE A 108 -7.44 -6.07 -5.90
C ILE A 108 -8.18 -7.00 -6.85
N GLY A 109 -7.44 -7.71 -7.72
CA GLY A 109 -7.99 -8.65 -8.68
C GLY A 109 -8.83 -9.76 -8.04
N ALA A 110 -8.34 -10.33 -6.94
CA ALA A 110 -9.06 -11.36 -6.20
C ALA A 110 -10.36 -10.84 -5.56
N ARG A 111 -10.38 -9.59 -5.09
CA ARG A 111 -11.60 -8.96 -4.56
C ARG A 111 -12.59 -8.62 -5.68
N VAL A 112 -12.11 -8.18 -6.84
CA VAL A 112 -12.93 -8.00 -8.05
C VAL A 112 -13.56 -9.33 -8.46
N ARG A 113 -12.77 -10.41 -8.55
CA ARG A 113 -13.25 -11.77 -8.83
C ARG A 113 -14.35 -12.20 -7.86
N SER A 114 -14.08 -12.07 -6.56
CA SER A 114 -15.01 -12.48 -5.50
C SER A 114 -16.31 -11.66 -5.53
N ALA A 115 -16.24 -10.37 -5.83
CA ALA A 115 -17.42 -9.51 -5.98
C ALA A 115 -18.21 -9.84 -7.26
N ARG A 116 -17.51 -10.13 -8.37
CA ARG A 116 -18.10 -10.57 -9.64
C ARG A 116 -18.89 -11.87 -9.46
N GLU A 117 -18.28 -12.86 -8.82
CA GLU A 117 -18.88 -14.18 -8.61
C GLU A 117 -20.08 -14.12 -7.67
N ARG A 118 -20.04 -13.29 -6.63
CA ARG A 118 -21.21 -13.02 -5.77
C ARG A 118 -22.40 -12.41 -6.52
N ARG A 119 -22.15 -11.75 -7.64
CA ARG A 119 -23.19 -11.24 -8.56
C ARG A 119 -23.62 -12.24 -9.62
N GLY A 120 -22.98 -13.40 -9.69
CA GLY A 120 -23.28 -14.41 -10.70
C GLY A 120 -22.80 -14.04 -12.11
N TYR A 121 -21.90 -13.05 -12.23
CA TYR A 121 -21.37 -12.64 -13.53
C TYR A 121 -20.17 -13.52 -13.94
N THR A 122 -20.10 -13.87 -15.22
CA THR A 122 -18.88 -14.41 -15.83
C THR A 122 -17.87 -13.29 -16.12
N GLN A 123 -16.61 -13.63 -16.35
CA GLN A 123 -15.60 -12.64 -16.77
C GLN A 123 -16.00 -11.93 -18.06
N THR A 124 -16.60 -12.65 -19.01
CA THR A 124 -17.12 -12.09 -20.26
C THR A 124 -18.25 -11.10 -20.02
N GLN A 125 -19.22 -11.44 -19.17
CA GLN A 125 -20.33 -10.54 -18.85
C GLN A 125 -19.83 -9.27 -18.14
N LEU A 126 -18.90 -9.42 -17.18
CA LEU A 126 -18.30 -8.25 -16.54
C LEU A 126 -17.60 -7.38 -17.58
N ALA A 127 -16.81 -7.97 -18.47
CA ALA A 127 -16.08 -7.25 -19.51
C ALA A 127 -17.02 -6.46 -20.43
N GLU A 128 -18.10 -7.07 -20.91
CA GLU A 128 -19.11 -6.41 -21.73
C GLU A 128 -19.75 -5.22 -21.00
N LEU A 129 -20.13 -5.41 -19.73
CA LEU A 129 -20.77 -4.37 -18.93
C LEU A 129 -19.84 -3.17 -18.67
N ILE A 130 -18.55 -3.41 -18.50
CA ILE A 130 -17.57 -2.34 -18.23
C ILE A 130 -16.88 -1.83 -19.50
N GLY A 131 -17.28 -2.30 -20.69
CA GLY A 131 -16.68 -1.90 -21.97
C GLY A 131 -15.22 -2.32 -22.15
N ALA A 132 -14.82 -3.47 -21.59
CA ALA A 132 -13.47 -4.02 -21.67
C ALA A 132 -13.46 -5.39 -22.38
N THR A 133 -12.26 -5.97 -22.57
CA THR A 133 -12.13 -7.32 -23.13
C THR A 133 -12.15 -8.38 -22.02
N PRO A 134 -12.64 -9.61 -22.30
CA PRO A 134 -12.58 -10.71 -21.33
C PRO A 134 -11.14 -11.02 -20.89
N VAL A 135 -10.17 -10.83 -21.79
CA VAL A 135 -8.74 -10.97 -21.50
C VAL A 135 -8.27 -9.96 -20.46
N PHE A 136 -8.70 -8.69 -20.57
CA PHE A 136 -8.38 -7.67 -19.57
C PHE A 136 -8.92 -8.06 -18.20
N VAL A 137 -10.18 -8.49 -18.10
CA VAL A 137 -10.77 -8.93 -16.82
C VAL A 137 -10.01 -10.12 -16.24
N SER A 138 -9.66 -11.11 -17.06
CA SER A 138 -8.88 -12.27 -16.63
C SER A 138 -7.50 -11.87 -16.06
N LEU A 139 -6.75 -11.03 -16.77
CA LEU A 139 -5.43 -10.55 -16.34
C LEU A 139 -5.53 -9.68 -15.07
N ALA A 140 -6.53 -8.80 -15.03
CA ALA A 140 -6.81 -7.96 -13.87
C ALA A 140 -7.11 -8.79 -12.62
N GLU A 141 -7.96 -9.81 -12.73
CA GLU A 141 -8.28 -10.71 -11.61
C GLU A 141 -7.08 -11.56 -11.14
N GLN A 142 -6.09 -11.77 -12.00
CA GLN A 142 -4.84 -12.47 -11.69
C GLN A 142 -3.75 -11.52 -11.18
N GLY A 143 -3.98 -10.22 -11.16
CA GLY A 143 -2.98 -9.22 -10.77
C GLY A 143 -1.91 -8.93 -11.82
N GLU A 144 -2.11 -9.42 -13.06
CA GLU A 144 -1.17 -9.25 -14.18
C GLU A 144 -1.43 -7.96 -14.98
N ALA A 145 -2.57 -7.30 -14.76
CA ALA A 145 -2.90 -6.01 -15.35
C ALA A 145 -3.37 -5.02 -14.29
N ASP A 146 -2.86 -3.79 -14.36
CA ASP A 146 -3.37 -2.67 -13.57
C ASP A 146 -4.77 -2.28 -14.06
N ILE A 147 -5.70 -2.10 -13.11
CA ILE A 147 -7.04 -1.59 -13.39
C ILE A 147 -7.01 -0.07 -13.19
N PRO A 148 -7.25 0.74 -14.23
CA PRO A 148 -7.32 2.19 -14.09
C PRO A 148 -8.40 2.60 -13.09
N LEU A 149 -8.20 3.70 -12.36
CA LEU A 149 -9.11 4.14 -11.31
C LEU A 149 -10.56 4.31 -11.80
N TYR A 150 -10.77 4.88 -12.99
CA TYR A 150 -12.11 5.04 -13.56
C TYR A 150 -12.81 3.69 -13.76
N GLN A 151 -12.06 2.67 -14.15
CA GLN A 151 -12.56 1.32 -14.36
C GLN A 151 -12.86 0.64 -13.02
N LEU A 152 -12.01 0.83 -12.00
CA LEU A 152 -12.27 0.39 -10.62
C LEU A 152 -13.55 1.00 -10.05
N MET A 153 -13.79 2.31 -10.28
CA MET A 153 -15.02 2.97 -9.87
C MET A 153 -16.24 2.34 -10.55
N HIS A 154 -16.17 2.13 -11.87
CA HIS A 154 -17.26 1.50 -12.62
C HIS A 154 -17.52 0.05 -12.16
N ILE A 155 -16.46 -0.74 -11.91
CA ILE A 155 -16.56 -2.09 -11.37
C ILE A 155 -17.20 -2.07 -9.97
N ALA A 156 -16.81 -1.15 -9.09
CA ALA A 156 -17.37 -1.04 -7.75
C ALA A 156 -18.88 -0.77 -7.78
N ASP A 157 -19.30 0.20 -8.58
CA ASP A 157 -20.72 0.55 -8.76
C ASP A 157 -21.53 -0.63 -9.31
N LEU A 158 -21.02 -1.26 -10.36
CA LEU A 158 -21.68 -2.39 -11.01
C LEU A 158 -21.81 -3.59 -10.08
N LEU A 159 -20.77 -3.87 -9.30
CA LEU A 159 -20.75 -4.95 -8.32
C LEU A 159 -21.36 -4.55 -6.98
N MET A 160 -22.00 -3.37 -6.89
CA MET A 160 -22.48 -2.65 -5.69
C MET A 160 -21.66 -3.00 -4.44
N VAL A 161 -20.36 -2.73 -4.52
CA VAL A 161 -19.41 -2.76 -3.41
C VAL A 161 -18.77 -1.39 -3.30
N GLY A 162 -18.29 -1.01 -2.12
CA GLY A 162 -17.50 0.20 -1.97
C GLY A 162 -16.14 0.08 -2.69
N LEU A 163 -15.63 1.19 -3.23
CA LEU A 163 -14.28 1.25 -3.83
C LEU A 163 -13.21 0.88 -2.81
N ASP A 164 -13.38 1.32 -1.56
CA ASP A 164 -12.56 0.93 -0.41
C ASP A 164 -12.57 -0.59 -0.20
N GLY A 165 -13.71 -1.25 -0.41
CA GLY A 165 -13.82 -2.72 -0.38
C GLY A 165 -12.97 -3.42 -1.44
N LEU A 166 -12.83 -2.83 -2.65
CA LEU A 166 -12.00 -3.41 -3.72
C LEU A 166 -10.51 -3.10 -3.56
N VAL A 167 -10.17 -1.92 -3.04
CA VAL A 167 -8.77 -1.44 -2.96
C VAL A 167 -8.12 -1.83 -1.62
N ALA A 168 -8.87 -1.79 -0.53
CA ALA A 168 -8.37 -1.92 0.84
C ALA A 168 -9.01 -3.08 1.65
N GLY A 169 -9.96 -3.82 1.08
CA GLY A 169 -10.62 -4.93 1.77
C GLY A 169 -9.65 -6.05 2.18
N PRO A 170 -10.01 -6.88 3.18
CA PRO A 170 -9.18 -8.01 3.61
C PRO A 170 -8.84 -8.91 2.42
N ALA A 171 -7.64 -9.50 2.42
CA ALA A 171 -7.31 -10.48 1.40
C ALA A 171 -8.28 -11.67 1.56
N PRO A 172 -8.74 -12.31 0.47
CA PRO A 172 -9.66 -13.43 0.57
C PRO A 172 -9.14 -14.55 1.50
N GLU A 173 -7.82 -14.76 1.53
CA GLU A 173 -7.13 -15.71 2.39
C GLU A 173 -7.27 -15.41 3.90
N ASP A 174 -7.47 -14.13 4.27
CA ASP A 174 -7.64 -13.71 5.68
C ASP A 174 -9.07 -13.94 6.19
N VAL A 175 -10.04 -14.17 5.29
CA VAL A 175 -11.45 -14.38 5.65
C VAL A 175 -11.70 -15.83 6.06
N ASP A 176 -10.95 -16.78 5.50
CA ASP A 176 -11.04 -18.21 5.82
C ASP A 176 -10.25 -18.60 7.09
N ALA A 177 -9.44 -17.67 7.63
CA ALA A 177 -8.60 -17.88 8.82
C ALA A 177 -9.20 -17.33 10.13
N ALA A 178 -10.42 -16.77 10.08
CA ALA A 178 -11.13 -16.14 11.21
C ALA A 178 -12.36 -16.96 11.63
#